data_AF-A0A076LIJ0-F1
#
_entry.id   AF-A0A076LIJ0-F1
#
_cell.length_a   1.000
_cell.length_b   1.000
_cell.length_c   1.000
_cell.angle_alpha   90.00
_cell.angle_beta   90.00
_cell.angle_gamma   90.00
#
_symmetry.space_group_name_H-M   'P 1'
#
loop_
_entity.id
_entity.type
_entity.pdbx_description
1 polymer ?
#
loop_
_entity_poly.entity_id
_entity_poly.type
_entity_poly.pdbx_seq_one_letter_code
_entity_poly.pdbx_strand_id
1 'polypeptide(L)'
;MGVNVSNFLYKTFYGKDIENITIYMDEDSIKEIHLKIGEPVESSKIKMSVKEIYRTQKVKGNMGYRKIKDNETFIIVKVRVDNLREDSSYYISNMDFFLVDENGKKYDCEMNVLDVKDVLTITTIPPRRYVEGYIIYKVPKDIKTVKITYNFRNIQNIFDSYKAVWEINMSDIPYIEEFPQNTRN
;
A
#
# COMPACT_ATOMS: atom_id res chain seq x y z
N MET A 1 -20.09 18.79 -25.81
CA MET A 1 -20.88 18.23 -24.70
C MET A 1 -19.95 17.37 -23.87
N GLY A 2 -19.44 17.89 -22.75
CA GLY A 2 -18.60 17.12 -21.83
C GLY A 2 -19.49 16.30 -20.90
N VAL A 3 -19.43 14.98 -20.98
CA VAL A 3 -20.12 14.12 -20.02
C VAL A 3 -19.41 14.24 -18.69
N ASN A 4 -20.11 14.75 -17.67
CA ASN A 4 -19.57 14.93 -16.33
C ASN A 4 -19.39 13.54 -15.69
N VAL A 5 -18.18 12.97 -15.81
CA VAL A 5 -17.82 11.60 -15.39
C VAL A 5 -18.13 11.37 -13.90
N SER A 6 -18.09 12.43 -13.10
CA SER A 6 -18.46 12.42 -11.68
C SER A 6 -19.91 11.97 -11.47
N ASN A 7 -20.84 12.41 -12.32
CA ASN A 7 -22.24 12.08 -12.22
C ASN A 7 -22.53 10.65 -12.65
N PHE A 8 -21.82 10.18 -13.67
CA PHE A 8 -21.92 8.78 -14.11
C PHE A 8 -21.46 7.83 -13.00
N LEU A 9 -20.27 8.04 -12.44
CA LEU A 9 -19.73 7.19 -11.38
C LEU A 9 -20.60 7.23 -10.12
N TYR A 10 -21.07 8.40 -9.72
CA TYR A 10 -21.94 8.52 -8.55
C TYR A 10 -23.27 7.79 -8.73
N LYS A 11 -23.91 7.94 -9.90
CA LYS A 11 -25.13 7.21 -10.24
C LYS A 11 -24.90 5.70 -10.24
N THR A 12 -23.78 5.23 -10.80
CA THR A 12 -23.44 3.80 -10.86
C THR A 12 -23.24 3.20 -9.47
N PHE A 13 -22.60 3.91 -8.53
CA PHE A 13 -22.32 3.38 -7.20
C PHE A 13 -23.44 3.60 -6.17
N TYR A 14 -24.27 4.65 -6.33
CA TYR A 14 -25.23 5.07 -5.30
C TYR A 14 -26.67 5.24 -5.78
N GLY A 15 -26.96 5.02 -7.06
CA GLY A 15 -28.32 4.96 -7.60
C GLY A 15 -29.11 6.27 -7.58
N LYS A 16 -28.44 7.43 -7.42
CA LYS A 16 -29.09 8.75 -7.40
C LYS A 16 -28.46 9.69 -8.43
N ASP A 17 -29.31 10.41 -9.15
CA ASP A 17 -28.92 11.55 -9.97
C ASP A 17 -28.70 12.77 -9.07
N ILE A 18 -27.56 13.45 -9.20
CA ILE A 18 -27.30 14.71 -8.53
C ILE A 18 -26.96 15.73 -9.62
N GLU A 19 -27.79 16.74 -9.82
CA GLU A 19 -27.45 17.80 -10.77
C GLU A 19 -26.37 18.70 -10.16
N ASN A 20 -25.24 18.84 -10.88
CA ASN A 20 -24.12 19.73 -10.59
C ASN A 20 -23.20 19.35 -9.41
N ILE A 21 -22.43 18.27 -9.57
CA ILE A 21 -21.19 18.12 -8.81
C ILE A 21 -20.02 18.62 -9.66
N THR A 22 -19.52 19.82 -9.34
CA THR A 22 -18.17 20.26 -9.72
C THR A 22 -17.24 19.85 -8.58
N ILE A 23 -16.59 18.69 -8.70
CA ILE A 23 -15.54 18.31 -7.74
C ILE A 23 -14.29 19.10 -8.14
N TYR A 24 -14.04 20.22 -7.47
CA TYR A 24 -12.73 20.87 -7.52
C TYR A 24 -11.71 19.89 -6.89
N MET A 25 -10.92 19.23 -7.74
CA MET A 25 -9.81 18.39 -7.30
C MET A 25 -8.63 19.31 -6.99
N ASP A 26 -8.59 19.80 -5.76
CA ASP A 26 -7.43 20.49 -5.23
C ASP A 26 -6.49 19.45 -4.61
N GLU A 27 -5.46 19.03 -5.36
CA GLU A 27 -4.44 18.09 -4.88
C GLU A 27 -3.68 18.64 -3.66
N ASP A 28 -3.65 19.96 -3.48
CA ASP A 28 -2.96 20.65 -2.37
C ASP A 28 -3.68 20.51 -1.01
N SER A 29 -4.86 19.87 -0.96
CA SER A 29 -5.65 19.70 0.27
C SER A 29 -5.53 18.33 0.94
N ILE A 30 -4.72 17.41 0.39
CA ILE A 30 -4.56 16.06 0.98
C ILE A 30 -3.72 16.17 2.26
N LYS A 31 -4.37 16.02 3.42
CA LYS A 31 -3.69 16.01 4.72
C LYS A 31 -2.79 14.79 4.85
N GLU A 32 -1.53 14.98 5.21
CA GLU A 32 -0.63 13.86 5.53
C GLU A 32 -0.75 13.47 7.02
N ILE A 33 -0.86 12.18 7.28
CA ILE A 33 -0.81 11.59 8.61
C ILE A 33 0.50 10.81 8.70
N HIS A 34 1.45 11.34 9.47
CA HIS A 34 2.75 10.71 9.71
C HIS A 34 2.65 9.72 10.86
N LEU A 35 3.13 8.50 10.63
CA LEU A 35 2.99 7.35 11.51
C LEU A 35 4.33 6.64 11.64
N LYS A 36 4.54 5.98 12.78
CA LYS A 36 5.65 5.02 12.96
C LYS A 36 5.24 3.63 12.50
N ILE A 37 6.22 2.82 12.11
CA ILE A 37 5.99 1.39 11.86
C ILE A 37 5.31 0.75 13.08
N GLY A 38 4.25 -0.01 12.84
CA GLY A 38 3.38 -0.61 13.85
C GLY A 38 2.16 0.23 14.21
N GLU A 39 2.17 1.55 13.99
CA GLU A 39 1.03 2.41 14.28
C GLU A 39 -0.07 2.25 13.22
N PRO A 40 -1.34 2.03 13.62
CA PRO A 40 -2.44 1.97 12.70
C PRO A 40 -2.98 3.38 12.36
N VAL A 41 -3.58 3.47 11.19
CA VAL A 41 -4.46 4.57 10.78
C VAL A 41 -5.84 4.00 10.48
N GLU A 42 -6.87 4.79 10.74
CA GLU A 42 -8.26 4.37 10.58
C GLU A 42 -9.04 5.43 9.81
N SER A 43 -9.90 4.97 8.90
CA SER A 43 -10.98 5.75 8.29
C SER A 43 -12.32 5.17 8.72
N SER A 44 -13.43 5.78 8.29
CA SER A 44 -14.76 5.19 8.50
C SER A 44 -14.93 3.81 7.86
N LYS A 45 -14.09 3.43 6.89
CA LYS A 45 -14.27 2.22 6.07
C LYS A 45 -13.18 1.17 6.23
N ILE A 46 -11.95 1.57 6.57
CA ILE A 46 -10.84 0.65 6.74
C ILE A 46 -9.95 1.06 7.90
N LYS A 47 -9.25 0.08 8.46
CA LYS A 47 -8.10 0.30 9.33
C LYS A 47 -6.87 -0.33 8.68
N MET A 48 -5.74 0.35 8.74
CA MET A 48 -4.53 -0.08 8.06
C MET A 48 -3.31 0.15 8.95
N SER A 49 -2.31 -0.73 8.84
CA SER A 49 -1.02 -0.55 9.50
C SER A 49 0.10 -1.21 8.70
N VAL A 50 1.29 -0.60 8.70
CA VAL A 50 2.53 -1.29 8.36
C VAL A 50 3.03 -1.99 9.62
N LYS A 51 2.96 -3.32 9.63
CA LYS A 51 3.24 -4.14 10.82
C LYS A 51 4.74 -4.34 11.03
N GLU A 52 5.42 -4.71 9.96
CA GLU A 52 6.83 -5.09 9.97
C GLU A 52 7.48 -4.61 8.67
N ILE A 53 8.78 -4.35 8.73
CA ILE A 53 9.59 -4.01 7.57
C ILE A 53 10.95 -4.70 7.68
N TYR A 54 11.43 -5.25 6.57
CA TYR A 54 12.72 -5.92 6.48
C TYR A 54 13.45 -5.47 5.23
N ARG A 55 14.77 -5.66 5.22
CA ARG A 55 15.57 -5.55 4.01
C ARG A 55 16.36 -6.82 3.75
N THR A 56 16.52 -7.17 2.49
CA THR A 56 17.28 -8.36 2.07
C THR A 56 17.84 -8.20 0.67
N GLN A 57 18.87 -8.98 0.34
CA GLN A 57 19.35 -9.12 -1.04
C GLN A 57 18.74 -10.33 -1.75
N LYS A 58 18.01 -11.20 -1.04
CA LYS A 58 17.56 -12.48 -1.54
C LYS A 58 16.10 -12.73 -1.23
N VAL A 59 15.33 -13.01 -2.28
CA VAL A 59 13.92 -13.39 -2.19
C VAL A 59 13.74 -14.76 -2.83
N LYS A 60 12.98 -15.65 -2.19
CA LYS A 60 12.66 -16.99 -2.65
C LYS A 60 11.17 -17.06 -2.98
N GLY A 61 10.86 -17.21 -4.26
CA GLY A 61 9.51 -17.51 -4.73
C GLY A 61 9.33 -19.00 -5.04
N ASN A 62 8.13 -19.37 -5.47
CA ASN A 62 7.83 -20.72 -5.93
C ASN A 62 8.68 -21.16 -7.13
N MET A 63 9.13 -20.21 -7.96
CA MET A 63 9.97 -20.48 -9.13
C MET A 63 11.49 -20.43 -8.83
N GLY A 64 11.87 -20.26 -7.56
CA GLY A 64 13.26 -20.29 -7.12
C GLY A 64 13.75 -18.99 -6.47
N TYR A 65 15.07 -18.82 -6.41
CA TYR A 65 15.71 -17.69 -5.75
C TYR A 65 15.97 -16.54 -6.69
N ARG A 66 15.88 -15.33 -6.15
CA ARG A 66 16.19 -14.09 -6.81
C ARG A 66 17.14 -13.32 -5.94
N LYS A 67 18.33 -13.10 -6.49
CA LYS A 67 19.36 -12.27 -5.89
C LYS A 67 19.51 -11.02 -6.72
N ILE A 68 19.49 -9.87 -6.07
CA ILE A 68 19.69 -8.58 -6.74
C ILE A 68 21.14 -8.14 -6.67
N LYS A 69 21.46 -7.11 -7.45
CA LYS A 69 22.80 -6.54 -7.55
C LYS A 69 23.24 -5.94 -6.21
N ASP A 70 24.55 -5.80 -6.03
CA ASP A 70 25.12 -5.34 -4.77
C ASP A 70 24.81 -3.88 -4.42
N ASN A 71 24.39 -3.07 -5.40
CA ASN A 71 23.97 -1.67 -5.21
C ASN A 71 22.47 -1.50 -4.92
N GLU A 72 21.69 -2.59 -4.94
CA GLU A 72 20.25 -2.59 -4.69
C GLU A 72 19.91 -3.46 -3.48
N THR A 73 18.76 -3.20 -2.86
CA THR A 73 18.18 -4.05 -1.82
C THR A 73 16.68 -4.20 -2.04
N PHE A 74 16.13 -5.32 -1.60
CA PHE A 74 14.69 -5.44 -1.43
C PHE A 74 14.28 -4.83 -0.10
N ILE A 75 13.15 -4.13 -0.11
CA ILE A 75 12.40 -3.74 1.09
C ILE A 75 11.12 -4.56 1.11
N ILE A 76 10.93 -5.32 2.19
CA ILE A 76 9.77 -6.17 2.41
C ILE A 76 8.90 -5.52 3.47
N VAL A 77 7.67 -5.19 3.13
CA VAL A 77 6.73 -4.46 4.00
C VAL A 77 5.55 -5.36 4.29
N LYS A 78 5.35 -5.75 5.55
CA LYS A 78 4.14 -6.47 5.97
C LYS A 78 3.05 -5.46 6.29
N VAL A 79 1.94 -5.52 5.57
CA VAL A 79 0.78 -4.67 5.81
C VAL A 79 -0.37 -5.50 6.36
N ARG A 80 -1.21 -4.84 7.15
CA ARG A 80 -2.52 -5.34 7.56
C ARG A 80 -3.57 -4.33 7.15
N VAL A 81 -4.65 -4.82 6.55
CA VAL A 81 -5.81 -4.02 6.16
C VAL A 81 -7.07 -4.69 6.68
N ASP A 82 -7.80 -4.02 7.55
CA ASP A 82 -9.08 -4.45 8.09
C ASP A 82 -10.21 -3.68 7.38
N ASN A 83 -11.20 -4.41 6.86
CA ASN A 83 -12.42 -3.83 6.32
C ASN A 83 -13.41 -3.58 7.45
N LEU A 84 -13.74 -2.31 7.69
CA LEU A 84 -14.66 -1.88 8.76
C LEU A 84 -16.11 -1.77 8.29
N ARG A 85 -16.40 -2.04 7.02
CA ARG A 85 -17.76 -2.04 6.49
C ARG A 85 -18.55 -3.24 7.00
N GLU A 86 -19.86 -3.06 7.13
CA GLU A 86 -20.79 -4.10 7.62
C GLU A 86 -21.24 -5.06 6.52
N ASP A 87 -21.45 -4.55 5.30
CA ASP A 87 -22.22 -5.21 4.25
C ASP A 87 -21.51 -5.28 2.90
N SER A 88 -20.34 -4.65 2.77
CA SER A 88 -19.63 -4.51 1.52
C SER A 88 -18.15 -4.85 1.64
N SER A 89 -17.65 -5.55 0.63
CA SER A 89 -16.23 -5.88 0.53
C SER A 89 -15.38 -4.64 0.26
N TYR A 90 -14.09 -4.74 0.56
CA TYR A 90 -13.08 -3.74 0.23
C TYR A 90 -12.03 -4.35 -0.68
N TYR A 91 -11.75 -3.71 -1.81
CA TYR A 91 -10.69 -4.14 -2.73
C TYR A 91 -9.37 -3.48 -2.33
N ILE A 92 -8.30 -4.26 -2.27
CA ILE A 92 -6.95 -3.74 -2.01
C ILE A 92 -5.95 -4.45 -2.94
N SER A 93 -4.93 -3.72 -3.34
CA SER A 93 -3.82 -4.18 -4.15
C SER A 93 -2.50 -3.73 -3.55
N ASN A 94 -1.43 -4.49 -3.79
CA ASN A 94 -0.07 -4.01 -3.57
C ASN A 94 0.26 -2.73 -4.36
N MET A 95 -0.44 -2.48 -5.48
CA MET A 95 -0.28 -1.27 -6.28
C MET A 95 -0.91 -0.03 -5.64
N ASP A 96 -1.73 -0.17 -4.59
CA ASP A 96 -2.29 0.97 -3.86
C ASP A 96 -1.27 1.60 -2.90
N PHE A 97 -0.09 0.99 -2.76
CA PHE A 97 0.98 1.39 -1.85
C PHE A 97 2.24 1.80 -2.61
N PHE A 98 2.79 2.96 -2.26
CA PHE A 98 4.07 3.42 -2.82
C PHE A 98 5.13 3.51 -1.74
N LEU A 99 6.36 3.13 -2.10
CA LEU A 99 7.55 3.47 -1.34
C LEU A 99 8.15 4.75 -1.92
N VAL A 100 8.48 5.71 -1.07
CA VAL A 100 9.07 7.00 -1.45
C VAL A 100 10.37 7.22 -0.66
N ASP A 101 11.44 7.66 -1.32
CA ASP A 101 12.71 7.99 -0.66
C ASP A 101 12.77 9.44 -0.15
N GLU A 102 13.89 9.84 0.46
CA GLU A 102 14.13 11.22 0.92
C GLU A 102 14.08 12.28 -0.19
N ASN A 103 14.31 11.88 -1.45
CA ASN A 103 14.32 12.77 -2.61
C ASN A 103 12.94 12.85 -3.28
N GLY A 104 11.92 12.19 -2.72
CA GLY A 104 10.57 12.14 -3.28
C GLY A 104 10.42 11.16 -4.45
N LYS A 105 11.44 10.34 -4.74
CA LYS A 105 11.36 9.33 -5.80
C LYS A 105 10.45 8.20 -5.34
N LYS A 106 9.46 7.87 -6.17
CA LYS A 106 8.52 6.78 -5.95
C LYS A 106 9.06 5.48 -6.55
N TYR A 107 8.80 4.38 -5.84
CA TYR A 107 9.16 3.02 -6.24
C TYR A 107 7.91 2.17 -6.27
N ASP A 108 7.69 1.51 -7.41
CA ASP A 108 6.63 0.53 -7.58
C ASP A 108 7.01 -0.79 -6.90
N CYS A 109 6.00 -1.57 -6.53
CA CYS A 109 6.23 -2.92 -6.04
C CYS A 109 6.80 -3.82 -7.16
N GLU A 110 7.70 -4.72 -6.77
CA GLU A 110 8.39 -5.61 -7.70
C GLU A 110 7.43 -6.70 -8.20
N MET A 111 6.93 -6.52 -9.43
CA MET A 111 5.97 -7.43 -10.06
C MET A 111 6.53 -8.82 -10.28
N ASN A 112 7.85 -8.97 -10.37
CA ASN A 112 8.37 -10.29 -10.60
C ASN A 112 8.15 -11.17 -9.35
N VAL A 113 8.13 -10.65 -8.11
CA VAL A 113 8.15 -11.49 -6.88
C VAL A 113 6.75 -11.88 -6.36
N LEU A 114 5.74 -11.89 -7.24
CA LEU A 114 4.37 -12.26 -6.87
C LEU A 114 4.20 -13.78 -6.60
N ASP A 115 5.18 -14.60 -6.97
CA ASP A 115 5.24 -16.02 -6.65
C ASP A 115 5.78 -16.33 -5.25
N VAL A 116 6.08 -15.29 -4.47
CA VAL A 116 6.54 -15.41 -3.08
C VAL A 116 5.33 -15.60 -2.15
N LYS A 117 5.49 -16.48 -1.18
CA LYS A 117 4.43 -16.82 -0.21
C LYS A 117 3.95 -15.56 0.52
N ASP A 118 2.63 -15.45 0.69
CA ASP A 118 1.94 -14.39 1.43
C ASP A 118 2.18 -12.96 0.90
N VAL A 119 2.68 -12.81 -0.33
CA VAL A 119 2.71 -11.50 -0.99
C VAL A 119 1.29 -11.02 -1.25
N LEU A 120 1.03 -9.76 -0.90
CA LEU A 120 -0.22 -9.11 -1.18
C LEU A 120 -0.34 -8.92 -2.70
N THR A 121 -1.41 -9.46 -3.26
CA THR A 121 -1.83 -9.19 -4.64
C THR A 121 -3.20 -8.51 -4.60
N ILE A 122 -3.81 -8.29 -5.76
CA ILE A 122 -5.18 -7.79 -5.84
C ILE A 122 -6.09 -8.78 -5.10
N THR A 123 -6.72 -8.31 -4.03
CA THR A 123 -7.58 -9.13 -3.18
C THR A 123 -8.83 -8.38 -2.73
N THR A 124 -9.85 -9.16 -2.38
CA THR A 124 -11.13 -8.67 -1.87
C THR A 124 -11.24 -9.04 -0.39
N ILE A 125 -11.36 -8.03 0.47
CA ILE A 125 -11.54 -8.20 1.92
C ILE A 125 -13.03 -8.21 2.22
N PRO A 126 -13.62 -9.33 2.70
CA PRO A 126 -15.02 -9.36 3.09
C PRO A 126 -15.35 -8.38 4.22
N PRO A 127 -16.63 -8.03 4.42
CA PRO A 127 -17.05 -7.17 5.53
C PRO A 127 -16.57 -7.70 6.89
N ARG A 128 -16.13 -6.80 7.76
CA ARG A 128 -15.60 -7.13 9.11
C ARG A 128 -14.45 -8.14 9.13
N ARG A 129 -13.75 -8.34 8.00
CA ARG A 129 -12.57 -9.19 7.90
C ARG A 129 -11.31 -8.36 7.64
N TYR A 130 -10.17 -9.03 7.65
CA TYR A 130 -8.88 -8.41 7.37
C TYR A 130 -8.06 -9.29 6.43
N VAL A 131 -7.04 -8.67 5.83
CA VAL A 131 -5.97 -9.36 5.13
C VAL A 131 -4.63 -8.88 5.67
N GLU A 132 -3.67 -9.79 5.72
CA GLU A 132 -2.26 -9.48 5.92
C GLU A 132 -1.49 -9.99 4.71
N GLY A 133 -0.47 -9.24 4.30
CA GLY A 133 0.38 -9.64 3.20
C GLY A 133 1.63 -8.79 3.09
N TYR A 134 2.60 -9.28 2.31
CA TYR A 134 3.86 -8.61 2.08
C TYR A 134 3.84 -7.83 0.77
N ILE A 135 4.39 -6.63 0.78
CA ILE A 135 4.67 -5.84 -0.41
C ILE A 135 6.18 -5.72 -0.52
N ILE A 136 6.71 -6.00 -1.71
CA ILE A 136 8.15 -6.06 -1.94
C ILE A 136 8.52 -4.95 -2.92
N TYR A 137 9.50 -4.13 -2.56
CA TYR A 137 10.06 -3.08 -3.39
C TYR A 137 11.53 -3.36 -3.67
N LYS A 138 12.04 -2.94 -4.82
CA LYS A 138 13.46 -2.94 -5.14
C LYS A 138 13.96 -1.51 -5.19
N VAL A 139 14.98 -1.20 -4.39
CA VAL A 139 15.48 0.16 -4.19
C VAL A 139 17.01 0.20 -4.16
N PRO A 140 17.65 1.35 -4.47
CA PRO A 140 19.07 1.56 -4.22
C PRO A 140 19.41 1.46 -2.73
N LYS A 141 20.61 0.97 -2.39
CA LYS A 141 21.05 0.84 -1.00
C LYS A 141 21.46 2.14 -0.32
N ASP A 142 21.76 3.17 -1.09
CA ASP A 142 22.27 4.46 -0.63
C ASP A 142 21.17 5.43 -0.16
N ILE A 143 19.89 5.06 -0.32
CA ILE A 143 18.77 5.81 0.24
C ILE A 143 18.86 5.84 1.77
N LYS A 144 18.51 6.98 2.37
CA LYS A 144 18.63 7.20 3.81
C LYS A 144 17.33 6.93 4.54
N THR A 145 16.20 7.26 3.93
CA THR A 145 14.87 7.11 4.54
C THR A 145 13.89 6.52 3.54
N VAL A 146 12.95 5.74 4.04
CA VAL A 146 11.84 5.24 3.23
C VAL A 146 10.51 5.61 3.86
N LYS A 147 9.56 5.98 3.01
CA LYS A 147 8.19 6.31 3.37
C LYS A 147 7.25 5.35 2.65
N ILE A 148 6.52 4.54 3.38
CA ILE A 148 5.41 3.77 2.84
C ILE A 148 4.18 4.65 2.86
N THR A 149 3.53 4.80 1.71
CA THR A 149 2.40 5.73 1.56
C THR A 149 1.16 5.02 1.05
N TYR A 150 0.01 5.41 1.59
CA TYR A 150 -1.30 4.97 1.14
C TYR A 150 -2.24 6.16 1.04
N ASN A 151 -2.87 6.34 -0.14
CA ASN A 151 -3.86 7.39 -0.34
C ASN A 151 -5.26 6.84 -0.02
N PHE A 152 -5.92 7.40 0.99
CA PHE A 152 -7.28 7.01 1.32
C PHE A 152 -8.28 7.45 0.26
N ARG A 153 -7.97 8.52 -0.49
CA ARG A 153 -8.81 8.96 -1.59
C ARG A 153 -8.67 7.99 -2.77
N ASN A 154 -9.67 7.13 -2.93
CA ASN A 154 -9.73 6.20 -4.06
C ASN A 154 -11.18 5.99 -4.51
N ILE A 155 -11.39 5.19 -5.56
CA ILE A 155 -12.74 4.92 -6.12
C ILE A 155 -13.74 4.38 -5.09
N GLN A 156 -13.25 3.73 -4.03
CA GLN A 156 -14.07 3.19 -2.94
C GLN A 156 -14.24 4.20 -1.78
N ASN A 157 -13.48 5.30 -1.76
CA ASN A 157 -13.34 6.30 -0.68
C ASN A 157 -13.13 7.72 -1.23
N ILE A 158 -14.06 8.22 -2.04
CA ILE A 158 -13.89 9.51 -2.74
C ILE A 158 -13.87 10.76 -1.82
N PHE A 159 -14.38 10.64 -0.59
CA PHE A 159 -14.50 11.73 0.38
C PHE A 159 -13.37 11.75 1.41
N ASP A 160 -12.57 10.69 1.52
CA ASP A 160 -11.39 10.71 2.39
C ASP A 160 -10.32 11.54 1.69
N SER A 161 -9.80 12.58 2.35
CA SER A 161 -8.82 13.52 1.78
C SER A 161 -7.52 13.52 2.57
N TYR A 162 -7.00 12.34 2.89
CA TYR A 162 -5.74 12.19 3.59
C TYR A 162 -4.90 11.03 3.09
N LYS A 163 -3.60 11.13 3.35
CA LYS A 163 -2.58 10.16 3.00
C LYS A 163 -1.90 9.69 4.27
N ALA A 164 -1.80 8.39 4.47
CA ALA A 164 -0.95 7.85 5.53
C ALA A 164 0.48 7.71 5.04
N VAL A 165 1.43 8.05 5.91
CA VAL A 165 2.86 8.02 5.65
C VAL A 165 3.55 7.33 6.83
N TRP A 166 4.05 6.11 6.61
CA TRP A 166 4.90 5.41 7.57
C TRP A 166 6.35 5.61 7.20
N GLU A 167 7.11 6.28 8.07
CA GLU A 167 8.50 6.65 7.80
C GLU A 167 9.48 5.89 8.70
N ILE A 168 10.60 5.45 8.12
CA ILE A 168 11.68 4.79 8.84
C ILE A 168 13.03 5.06 8.16
N ASN A 169 14.09 5.19 8.95
CA ASN A 169 15.45 5.29 8.41
C ASN A 169 15.91 3.92 7.91
N MET A 170 16.65 3.92 6.81
CA MET A 170 17.19 2.71 6.21
C MET A 170 18.11 1.92 7.15
N SER A 171 18.82 2.62 8.04
CA SER A 171 19.66 2.03 9.09
C SER A 171 18.88 1.21 10.11
N ASP A 172 17.63 1.58 10.35
CA ASP A 172 16.78 1.03 11.40
C ASP A 172 15.98 -0.18 10.88
N ILE A 173 15.99 -0.42 9.56
CA ILE A 173 15.34 -1.57 8.95
C ILE A 173 16.20 -2.84 9.16
N PRO A 174 15.68 -3.86 9.85
CA PRO A 174 16.41 -5.11 10.08
C PRO A 174 16.77 -5.80 8.76
N TYR A 175 18.03 -6.25 8.67
CA TYR A 175 18.49 -7.08 7.56
C TYR A 175 18.18 -8.55 7.85
N ILE A 176 17.61 -9.24 6.86
CA ILE A 176 17.40 -10.69 6.89
C ILE A 176 18.13 -11.33 5.69
N GLU A 177 18.70 -12.51 5.90
CA GLU A 177 19.49 -13.19 4.86
C GLU A 177 18.65 -13.55 3.63
N GLU A 178 17.40 -13.96 3.86
CA GLU A 178 16.48 -14.42 2.84
C GLU A 178 15.03 -14.18 3.26
N PHE A 179 14.18 -13.82 2.29
CA PHE A 179 12.74 -13.75 2.45
C PHE A 179 12.03 -14.74 1.52
N PRO A 180 10.97 -15.46 1.95
CA PRO A 180 10.48 -15.54 3.32
C PRO A 180 11.50 -16.24 4.23
N GLN A 181 11.51 -15.91 5.52
CA GLN A 181 12.37 -16.61 6.47
C GLN A 181 11.94 -18.08 6.54
N ASN A 182 12.91 -19.02 6.50
CA ASN A 182 12.63 -20.43 6.74
C ASN A 182 12.18 -20.61 8.20
N THR A 183 10.88 -20.49 8.47
CA THR A 183 10.30 -21.04 9.69
C THR A 183 10.41 -22.56 9.57
N ARG A 184 11.45 -23.13 10.19
CA ARG A 184 11.42 -24.55 10.56
C ARG A 184 10.26 -24.69 11.55
N ASN A 185 9.14 -25.24 11.07
CA ASN A 185 8.12 -25.82 11.95
C ASN A 185 8.70 -27.06 12.62
#